data_AF-A0A932UJ56-F1
#
_entry.id   AF-A0A932UJ56-F1
#
_cell.length_a   1.000
_cell.length_b   1.000
_cell.length_c   1.000
_cell.angle_alpha   90.00
_cell.angle_beta   90.00
_cell.angle_gamma   90.00
#
_symmetry.space_group_name_H-M   'P 1'
#
loop_
_entity.id
_entity.type
_entity.pdbx_description
1 polymer ?
#
loop_
_entity_poly.entity_id
_entity_poly.type
_entity_poly.pdbx_seq_one_letter_code
_entity_poly.pdbx_strand_id
1 'polypeptide(L)' 'MSDSIAIDFDVPAPMCDGTVLYADVFRPAALGRFPVLLNRLPYGKNDPLRRVSSLAPDPTGHSD' A
#
# COMPACT_ATOMS: atom_id res chain seq x y z
N MET A 1 20.85 0.22 -8.93
CA MET A 1 20.63 -0.50 -7.66
C MET A 1 19.15 -0.78 -7.59
N SER A 2 18.73 -2.04 -7.69
CA SER A 2 17.32 -2.39 -7.50
C SER A 2 17.00 -2.25 -6.02
N ASP A 3 16.21 -1.25 -5.65
CA ASP A 3 15.67 -1.16 -4.30
C ASP A 3 14.74 -2.35 -4.06
N SER A 4 15.11 -3.21 -3.11
CA SER A 4 14.28 -4.33 -2.71
C SER A 4 13.15 -3.86 -1.81
N ILE A 5 11.96 -4.42 -2.02
CA ILE A 5 10.75 -4.15 -1.23
C ILE A 5 10.54 -5.31 -0.26
N ALA A 6 10.34 -4.99 1.02
CA ALA A 6 9.84 -5.92 2.02
C ALA A 6 8.33 -5.78 2.16
N ILE A 7 7.63 -6.90 2.36
CA ILE A 7 6.17 -6.93 2.51
C ILE A 7 5.82 -7.64 3.81
N ASP A 8 5.11 -6.94 4.69
CA ASP A 8 4.55 -7.50 5.91
C ASP A 8 3.03 -7.65 5.71
N PHE A 9 2.53 -8.89 5.68
CA PHE A 9 1.11 -9.19 5.44
C PHE A 9 0.31 -9.18 6.74
N ASP A 10 -0.97 -8.81 6.63
CA ASP A 10 -1.94 -8.89 7.73
C ASP A 10 -1.48 -8.21 9.03
N VAL A 11 -0.87 -7.02 8.89
CA VAL A 11 -0.49 -6.19 10.03
C VAL A 11 -1.75 -5.61 10.68
N PRO A 12 -1.99 -5.85 11.99
CA PRO A 12 -3.16 -5.33 12.68
C PRO A 12 -3.04 -3.83 12.96
N ALA A 13 -4.12 -3.10 12.70
CA ALA A 13 -4.29 -1.68 12.98
C ALA A 13 -5.52 -1.49 13.88
N PRO A 14 -5.34 -1.39 15.22
CA PRO A 14 -6.43 -1.18 16.15
C PRO A 14 -6.99 0.25 16.04
N MET A 15 -8.30 0.35 15.87
CA MET A 15 -9.03 1.62 15.77
C MET A 15 -9.55 2.05 17.15
N CYS A 16 -10.00 3.31 17.26
CA CYS A 16 -10.50 3.87 18.52
C CYS A 16 -11.80 3.24 19.04
N ASP A 17 -12.57 2.58 18.16
CA ASP A 17 -13.81 1.87 18.48
C ASP A 17 -13.57 0.40 18.91
N GLY A 18 -12.31 -0.04 18.94
CA GLY A 18 -11.94 -1.43 19.23
C GLY A 18 -11.96 -2.36 18.00
N THR A 19 -12.36 -1.88 16.82
CA THR A 19 -12.26 -2.65 15.58
C THR A 19 -10.79 -2.79 15.17
N VAL A 20 -10.39 -3.99 14.72
CA VAL A 20 -9.05 -4.24 14.17
C VAL A 20 -9.12 -4.35 12.65
N LEU A 21 -8.49 -3.40 11.96
CA LEU A 21 -8.27 -3.49 10.51
C LEU A 21 -6.95 -4.21 10.23
N TYR A 22 -6.84 -4.81 9.05
CA TYR A 22 -5.62 -5.50 8.61
C TYR A 22 -5.08 -4.87 7.34
N ALA A 23 -3.77 -4.65 7.30
CA ALA A 23 -3.08 -4.04 6.17
C ALA A 23 -1.89 -4.88 5.71
N ASP A 24 -1.59 -4.81 4.43
CA ASP A 24 -0.32 -5.29 3.88
C ASP A 24 0.61 -4.07 3.76
N VAL A 25 1.78 -4.13 4.39
CA VAL A 25 2.73 -3.02 4.46
C VAL A 25 3.88 -3.28 3.49
N PHE A 26 3.96 -2.46 2.44
CA PHE A 26 5.05 -2.46 1.48
C PHE A 26 6.04 -1.37 1.87
N ARG A 27 7.30 -1.74 2.12
CA ARG A 27 8.33 -0.79 2.56
C ARG A 27 9.67 -1.09 1.91
N PRO A 28 10.55 -0.08 1.73
CA PRO A 28 11.93 -0.33 1.35
C PRO A 28 12.60 -1.30 2.34
N ALA A 29 13.46 -2.19 1.84
CA ALA A 29 14.26 -3.05 2.69
C ALA A 29 15.34 -2.28 3.50
N ALA A 30 15.61 -1.02 3.12
CA ALA A 30 16.50 -0.13 3.83
C ALA A 30 15.91 0.34 5.16
N LEU A 31 16.78 0.54 6.17
CA LEU A 31 16.40 1.14 7.44
C LEU A 31 16.26 2.66 7.29
N GLY A 32 15.20 3.23 7.85
CA GLY A 32 14.98 4.68 7.81
C GLY A 32 13.52 5.07 8.02
N ARG A 33 13.26 6.38 8.00
CA ARG A 33 11.89 6.93 7.95
C ARG A 33 11.60 7.36 6.53
N PHE A 34 10.47 6.90 6.01
CA PHE A 34 10.01 7.18 4.65
C PHE A 34 8.60 7.78 4.71
N PRO A 35 8.24 8.66 3.77
CA PRO A 35 6.85 9.07 3.59
C PRO A 35 5.98 7.84 3.27
N VAL A 36 4.74 7.86 3.74
CA VAL A 36 3.81 6.73 3.58
C VAL A 36 2.62 7.15 2.73
N LEU A 37 2.28 6.31 1.76
CA LEU A 37 1.01 6.38 1.03
C LEU A 37 0.05 5.35 1.63
N LEU A 38 -1.20 5.77 1.89
CA LEU A 38 -2.22 4.91 2.46
C LEU A 38 -3.35 4.69 1.44
N ASN A 39 -3.67 3.43 1.18
CA ASN A 39 -4.84 3.03 0.41
C ASN A 39 -5.81 2.24 1.29
N ARG A 40 -7.07 2.67 1.37
CA ARG A 40 -8.13 1.99 2.13
C ARG A 40 -9.12 1.39 1.15
N LEU A 41 -9.15 0.06 1.08
CA LEU A 41 -9.97 -0.66 0.13
C LEU A 41 -11.13 -1.35 0.87
N PRO A 42 -12.40 -1.05 0.54
CA PRO A 42 -13.54 -1.77 1.13
C PRO A 42 -13.62 -3.22 0.63
N TYR A 43 -13.01 -3.50 -0.53
CA TYR A 43 -13.03 -4.82 -1.16
C TYR A 43 -11.62 -5.24 -1.58
N GLY A 44 -11.14 -6.30 -0.93
CA GLY A 44 -9.99 -7.08 -1.35
C GLY A 44 -8.65 -6.35 -1.31
N LYS A 45 -8.05 -6.17 -0.13
CA LYS A 45 -6.62 -5.83 0.00
C LYS A 45 -5.71 -6.88 -0.66
N ASN A 46 -6.25 -8.08 -0.87
CA ASN A 46 -5.58 -9.21 -1.50
C ASN A 46 -5.76 -9.27 -3.02
N ASP A 47 -6.57 -8.38 -3.61
CA ASP A 47 -6.79 -8.34 -5.06
C ASP A 47 -5.49 -7.96 -5.77
N PRO A 48 -4.92 -8.84 -6.62
CA PRO A 48 -3.69 -8.57 -7.36
C PRO A 48 -3.75 -7.28 -8.16
N LEU A 49 -4.93 -6.94 -8.69
CA LEU A 49 -5.13 -5.76 -9.54
C LEU A 49 -5.05 -4.46 -8.73
N ARG A 50 -5.23 -4.51 -7.41
CA ARG A 50 -5.12 -3.33 -6.53
C ARG A 50 -3.83 -3.26 -5.72
N ARG A 51 -3.04 -4.34 -5.67
CA ARG A 51 -1.77 -4.41 -4.91
C ARG A 51 -0.61 -3.61 -5.51
N VAL A 52 -0.66 -3.30 -6.82
CA VAL A 52 0.46 -2.64 -7.54
C VAL A 52 0.01 -1.49 -8.46
N SER A 53 -1.29 -1.28 -8.66
CA SER A 53 -1.78 -0.36 -9.70
C SER A 53 -1.87 1.10 -9.27
N SER A 54 -1.68 1.44 -7.98
CA SER A 54 -1.66 2.86 -7.55
C SER A 54 -0.38 3.61 -7.95
N LEU A 55 0.57 2.93 -8.61
CA LEU A 55 1.81 3.51 -9.12
C LEU A 55 1.87 3.53 -10.66
N ALA A 56 0.82 3.08 -11.36
CA ALA A 56 0.74 3.26 -12.80
C ALA A 56 0.49 4.74 -13.10
N PRO A 57 1.31 5.41 -13.94
CA PRO A 57 0.96 6.73 -14.44
C PRO A 57 -0.39 6.63 -15.16
N ASP A 58 -1.25 7.63 -14.94
CA ASP A 58 -2.52 7.76 -15.66
C ASP A 58 -2.25 7.61 -17.18
N PRO A 59 -2.81 6.60 -17.85
CA PRO A 59 -2.60 6.42 -19.29
C PRO A 59 -3.34 7.46 -20.12
N THR A 60 -4.19 8.28 -19.50
CA THR A 60 -5.03 9.26 -20.18
C THR A 60 -4.51 10.67 -19.89
N GLY A 61 -3.42 11.02 -20.56
CA GLY A 61 -3.07 12.41 -20.76
C GLY A 61 -4.19 13.09 -21.53
N HIS A 62 -5.15 13.68 -20.83
CA HIS A 62 -5.93 14.76 -21.39
C HIS A 62 -5.00 15.97 -21.49
N SER A 63 -4.42 16.11 -22.67
CA SER A 63 -3.80 17.35 -23.14
C SER A 63 -4.87 18.44 -23.16
N ASP A 64 -4.69 19.45 -22.32
CA ASP A 64 -5.04 20.83 -22.68
C ASP A 64 -3.79 21.49 -23.30
#